data_AF-A0A0K9PM13-F1
#
_entry.id   AF-A0A0K9PM13-F1
#
_cell.length_a   1.000
_cell.length_b   1.000
_cell.length_c   1.000
_cell.angle_alpha   90.00
_cell.angle_beta   90.00
_cell.angle_gamma   90.00
#
_symmetry.space_group_name_H-M   'P 1'
#
loop_
_entity.id
_entity.type
_entity.pdbx_description
1 polymer ?
#
loop_
_entity_poly.entity_id
_entity_poly.type
_entity_poly.pdbx_seq_one_letter_code
_entity_poly.pdbx_strand_id
1 'polypeptide(L)'
;MYNVTLSSALFLLEKHAWAVSVAAIEVIVGWPFSVLVVLPVAVYSLIKGYFVKVFLSGTATSLLIFVILSFVVDHYYYGKWTSSVLNLLYNVWGGDGSHLYGTEGILFYFRNGFNNFKICFVLALLFLAILPFIKKKCDLDLFVVISPMYIWLIFMSLQPHKEERFLYPIYPLICVAAAVVLESFPGRFRDKYATEDSAMIIVAKVLRSLVFGIILCASHSRTFSMLHGYSASQCVFSGLHTTKKRTLYSGL
;
A
#
# COMPACT_ATOMS: atom_id res chain seq x y z
N MET A 1 -5.43 0.70 0.34
CA MET A 1 -4.46 -0.28 -0.22
C MET A 1 -4.63 -0.49 -1.72
N TYR A 2 -5.76 -1.06 -2.16
CA TYR A 2 -5.93 -1.44 -3.56
C TYR A 2 -5.92 -0.24 -4.51
N ASN A 3 -6.54 0.87 -4.11
CA ASN A 3 -6.52 2.09 -4.90
C ASN A 3 -5.13 2.75 -4.92
N VAL A 4 -4.32 2.62 -3.87
CA VAL A 4 -2.90 3.06 -3.88
C VAL A 4 -2.14 2.31 -4.97
N THR A 5 -2.28 0.99 -5.01
CA THR A 5 -1.64 0.15 -6.04
C THR A 5 -2.15 0.50 -7.43
N LEU A 6 -3.47 0.63 -7.60
CA LEU A 6 -4.09 0.95 -8.88
C LEU A 6 -3.70 2.36 -9.37
N SER A 7 -3.69 3.37 -8.49
CA SER A 7 -3.25 4.73 -8.80
C SER A 7 -1.78 4.74 -9.22
N SER A 8 -0.92 4.04 -8.47
CA SER A 8 0.51 3.90 -8.80
C SER A 8 0.73 3.20 -10.14
N ALA A 9 -0.02 2.14 -10.43
CA ALA A 9 0.04 1.45 -11.72
C ALA A 9 -0.44 2.34 -12.88
N LEU A 10 -1.53 3.07 -12.69
CA LEU A 10 -2.05 4.01 -13.70
C LEU A 10 -1.06 5.15 -13.98
N PHE A 11 -0.35 5.62 -12.95
CA PHE A 11 0.72 6.60 -13.11
C PHE A 11 1.89 6.05 -13.95
N LEU A 12 2.35 4.82 -13.66
CA LEU A 12 3.40 4.15 -14.44
C LEU A 12 2.97 3.82 -15.89
N LEU A 13 1.66 3.66 -16.13
CA LEU A 13 1.08 3.49 -17.46
C LEU A 13 0.78 4.82 -18.17
N GLU A 14 1.28 5.95 -17.63
CA GLU A 14 1.07 7.31 -18.16
C GLU A 14 -0.41 7.75 -18.24
N LYS A 15 -1.31 7.05 -17.54
CA LYS A 15 -2.74 7.37 -17.43
C LYS A 15 -3.00 8.29 -16.25
N HIS A 16 -2.37 9.48 -16.27
CA HIS A 16 -2.36 10.45 -15.17
C HIS A 16 -3.75 10.87 -14.67
N ALA A 17 -4.72 11.06 -15.58
CA ALA A 17 -6.08 11.47 -15.19
C ALA A 17 -6.78 10.41 -14.32
N TRP A 18 -6.65 9.14 -14.69
CA TRP A 18 -7.19 8.02 -13.93
C TRP A 18 -6.42 7.79 -12.63
N ALA A 19 -5.10 7.99 -12.65
CA ALA A 19 -4.27 7.87 -11.45
C ALA A 19 -4.75 8.81 -10.34
N VAL A 20 -5.04 10.08 -10.67
CA VAL A 20 -5.56 11.08 -9.71
C VAL A 20 -7.00 10.77 -9.29
N SER A 21 -7.85 10.32 -10.21
CA SER A 21 -9.22 9.92 -9.88
C SER A 21 -9.27 8.75 -8.89
N VAL A 22 -8.42 7.74 -9.08
CA VAL A 22 -8.31 6.60 -8.14
C VAL A 22 -7.68 7.02 -6.82
N ALA A 23 -6.72 7.95 -6.84
CA ALA A 23 -6.16 8.53 -5.63
C ALA A 23 -7.24 9.27 -4.80
N ALA A 24 -8.13 10.01 -5.46
CA ALA A 24 -9.26 10.67 -4.79
C ALA A 24 -10.22 9.68 -4.11
N ILE A 25 -10.52 8.55 -4.78
CA ILE A 25 -11.32 7.46 -4.19
C ILE A 25 -10.64 6.94 -2.91
N GLU A 26 -9.33 6.71 -2.92
CA GLU A 26 -8.61 6.19 -1.74
C GLU A 26 -8.70 7.14 -0.54
N VAL A 27 -8.57 8.43 -0.76
CA VAL A 27 -8.61 9.43 0.32
C VAL A 27 -10.01 9.56 0.91
N ILE A 28 -11.04 9.61 0.05
CA ILE A 28 -12.41 9.87 0.50
C ILE A 28 -13.07 8.60 1.07
N VAL A 29 -12.92 7.46 0.39
CA VAL A 29 -13.60 6.20 0.75
C VAL A 29 -12.71 5.31 1.61
N GLY A 30 -11.43 5.23 1.28
CA GLY A 30 -10.49 4.33 1.94
C GLY A 30 -10.09 4.83 3.31
N TRP A 31 -9.25 5.87 3.33
CA TRP A 31 -8.79 6.48 4.57
C TRP A 31 -8.23 7.89 4.31
N PRO A 32 -8.73 8.95 4.96
CA PRO A 32 -8.29 10.32 4.65
C PRO A 32 -6.79 10.58 4.81
N PHE A 33 -6.15 9.95 5.80
CA PHE A 33 -4.71 10.11 6.02
C PHE A 33 -3.88 9.52 4.87
N SER A 34 -4.41 8.57 4.10
CA SER A 34 -3.75 8.02 2.91
C SER A 34 -3.41 9.07 1.85
N VAL A 35 -3.89 10.32 2.00
CA VAL A 35 -3.44 11.47 1.23
C VAL A 35 -1.92 11.55 1.16
N LEU A 36 -1.20 11.27 2.26
CA LEU A 36 0.27 11.28 2.27
C LEU A 36 0.88 10.25 1.31
N VAL A 37 0.20 9.13 1.10
CA VAL A 37 0.65 8.06 0.20
C VAL A 37 0.40 8.42 -1.26
N VAL A 38 -0.77 8.98 -1.56
CA VAL A 38 -1.16 9.31 -2.94
C VAL A 38 -0.67 10.68 -3.42
N LEU A 39 -0.29 11.58 -2.50
CA LEU A 39 0.09 12.95 -2.81
C LEU A 39 1.27 13.04 -3.79
N PRO A 40 2.40 12.31 -3.62
CA PRO A 40 3.50 12.38 -4.58
C PRO A 40 3.06 11.95 -5.98
N VAL A 41 2.29 10.85 -6.08
CA VAL A 41 1.76 10.35 -7.36
C VAL A 41 0.80 11.37 -7.99
N ALA A 42 -0.07 12.00 -7.20
CA ALA A 42 -1.03 12.99 -7.69
C ALA A 42 -0.35 14.27 -8.19
N VAL A 43 0.60 14.80 -7.43
CA VAL A 43 1.37 16.00 -7.80
C VAL A 43 2.17 15.75 -9.07
N TYR A 44 2.89 14.63 -9.17
CA TYR A 44 3.63 14.30 -10.38
C TYR A 44 2.73 13.99 -11.57
N SER A 45 1.54 13.42 -11.35
CA SER A 45 0.53 13.23 -12.41
C SER A 45 0.02 14.57 -12.97
N LEU A 46 -0.14 15.59 -12.12
CA LEU A 46 -0.52 16.94 -12.54
C LEU A 46 0.59 17.65 -13.33
N ILE A 47 1.85 17.43 -12.96
CA ILE A 47 3.02 18.02 -13.64
C ILE A 47 3.26 17.36 -15.00
N LYS A 48 3.25 16.02 -15.07
CA LYS A 48 3.53 15.26 -16.30
C LYS A 48 2.35 15.20 -17.25
N GLY A 49 1.14 15.17 -16.72
CA GLY A 49 -0.08 15.11 -17.52
C GLY A 49 -0.54 16.48 -18.01
N TYR A 50 -1.62 16.48 -18.80
CA TYR A 50 -2.35 17.70 -19.14
C TYR A 50 -3.05 18.22 -17.88
N PHE A 51 -2.46 19.23 -17.23
CA PHE A 51 -2.91 19.77 -15.93
C PHE A 51 -4.44 19.90 -15.83
N VAL A 52 -5.07 20.59 -16.80
CA VAL A 52 -6.52 20.82 -16.80
C VAL A 52 -7.31 19.50 -16.82
N LYS A 53 -6.91 18.54 -17.65
CA LYS A 53 -7.60 17.24 -17.77
C LYS A 53 -7.46 16.42 -16.49
N VAL A 54 -6.25 16.36 -15.93
CA VAL A 54 -5.94 15.60 -14.71
C VAL A 54 -6.59 16.23 -13.48
N PHE A 55 -6.55 17.55 -13.39
CA PHE A 55 -7.21 18.30 -12.34
C PHE A 55 -8.73 18.09 -12.42
N LEU A 56 -9.33 18.28 -13.60
CA LEU A 56 -10.78 18.12 -13.76
C LEU A 56 -11.25 16.70 -13.46
N SER A 57 -10.49 15.65 -13.85
CA SER A 57 -10.84 14.27 -13.51
C SER A 57 -10.76 14.01 -12.00
N GLY A 58 -9.73 14.53 -11.34
CA GLY A 58 -9.58 14.46 -9.88
C GLY A 58 -10.71 15.18 -9.14
N THR A 59 -11.02 16.41 -9.53
CA THR A 59 -12.06 17.23 -8.90
C THR A 59 -13.45 16.65 -9.15
N ALA A 60 -13.75 16.22 -10.38
CA ALA A 60 -15.04 15.61 -10.70
C ALA A 60 -15.30 14.33 -9.90
N THR A 61 -14.28 13.45 -9.81
CA THR A 61 -14.40 12.22 -9.01
C THR A 61 -14.52 12.52 -7.52
N SER A 62 -13.71 13.46 -7.00
CA SER A 62 -13.79 13.88 -5.60
C SER A 62 -15.18 14.39 -5.24
N LEU A 63 -15.73 15.31 -6.05
CA LEU A 63 -17.07 15.88 -5.82
C LEU A 63 -18.16 14.80 -5.91
N LEU A 64 -18.12 13.95 -6.93
CA LEU A 64 -19.12 12.91 -7.13
C LEU A 64 -19.14 11.92 -5.95
N ILE A 65 -17.96 11.45 -5.53
CA ILE A 65 -17.86 10.48 -4.43
C ILE A 65 -18.21 11.14 -3.11
N PHE A 66 -17.75 12.36 -2.87
CA PHE A 66 -18.05 13.07 -1.64
C PHE A 66 -19.56 13.33 -1.48
N VAL A 67 -20.23 13.76 -2.55
CA VAL A 67 -21.68 13.98 -2.57
C VAL A 67 -22.44 12.67 -2.37
N ILE A 68 -22.11 11.63 -3.15
CA ILE A 68 -22.85 10.37 -3.09
C ILE A 68 -22.56 9.64 -1.77
N LEU A 69 -21.29 9.45 -1.42
CA LEU A 69 -20.90 8.52 -0.37
C LEU A 69 -20.86 9.15 1.02
N SER A 70 -20.58 10.45 1.14
CA SER A 70 -20.72 11.11 2.44
C SER A 70 -22.11 11.70 2.58
N PHE A 71 -22.53 12.65 1.72
CA PHE A 71 -23.78 13.37 1.96
C PHE A 71 -25.04 12.49 1.84
N VAL A 72 -25.19 11.71 0.77
CA VAL A 72 -26.43 10.91 0.57
C VAL A 72 -26.49 9.73 1.53
N VAL A 73 -25.39 8.97 1.69
CA VAL A 73 -25.36 7.80 2.58
C VAL A 73 -25.47 8.24 4.04
N ASP A 74 -24.72 9.24 4.49
CA ASP A 74 -24.80 9.70 5.88
C ASP A 74 -26.20 10.25 6.17
N HIS A 75 -26.83 10.97 5.22
CA HIS A 75 -28.21 11.41 5.39
C HIS A 75 -29.19 10.24 5.51
N TYR A 76 -29.04 9.21 4.68
CA TYR A 76 -29.91 8.04 4.71
C TYR A 76 -29.87 7.30 6.04
N TYR A 77 -28.68 7.16 6.66
CA TYR A 77 -28.54 6.43 7.92
C TYR A 77 -28.73 7.29 9.17
N TYR A 78 -28.24 8.54 9.18
CA TYR A 78 -28.30 9.41 10.36
C TYR A 78 -29.54 10.33 10.40
N GLY A 79 -30.29 10.42 9.29
CA GLY A 79 -31.48 11.28 9.18
C GLY A 79 -31.19 12.78 9.28
N LYS A 80 -29.91 13.18 9.20
CA LYS A 80 -29.44 14.57 9.32
C LYS A 80 -28.48 14.87 8.18
N TRP A 81 -28.44 16.13 7.76
CA TRP A 81 -27.45 16.60 6.78
C TRP A 81 -26.09 16.74 7.47
N THR A 82 -25.36 15.63 7.53
CA THR A 82 -24.02 15.55 8.14
C THR A 82 -23.07 14.81 7.22
N SER A 83 -21.77 15.10 7.32
CA SER A 83 -20.72 14.41 6.57
C SER A 83 -19.69 13.83 7.54
N SER A 84 -19.54 12.51 7.52
CA SER A 84 -18.51 11.77 8.27
C SER A 84 -17.09 12.19 7.88
N VAL A 85 -16.87 12.49 6.60
CA VAL A 85 -15.58 12.96 6.06
C VAL A 85 -15.21 14.33 6.64
N LEU A 86 -16.16 15.26 6.72
CA LEU A 86 -15.92 16.57 7.35
C LEU A 86 -15.76 16.46 8.87
N ASN A 87 -16.47 15.53 9.50
CA ASN A 87 -16.38 15.31 10.94
C ASN A 87 -15.02 14.71 11.37
N LEU A 88 -14.23 14.20 10.42
CA LEU A 88 -12.86 13.75 10.70
C LEU A 88 -11.97 14.88 11.22
N LEU A 89 -12.22 16.13 10.81
CA LEU A 89 -11.48 17.30 11.30
C LEU A 89 -11.63 17.49 12.82
N TYR A 90 -12.80 17.15 13.36
CA TYR A 90 -13.03 17.17 14.80
C TYR A 90 -12.15 16.16 15.54
N ASN A 91 -11.97 14.96 14.99
CA ASN A 91 -11.10 13.94 15.59
C ASN A 91 -9.62 14.33 15.55
N VAL A 92 -9.20 15.11 14.55
CA VAL A 92 -7.81 15.57 14.41
C VAL A 92 -7.53 16.77 15.32
N TRP A 93 -8.47 17.72 15.45
CA TRP A 93 -8.27 18.94 16.23
C TRP A 93 -8.72 18.86 17.69
N GLY A 94 -9.64 17.96 18.03
CA GLY A 94 -10.27 17.88 19.35
C GLY A 94 -9.96 16.61 20.15
N GLY A 95 -9.24 15.64 19.60
CA GLY A 95 -9.21 14.28 20.15
C GLY A 95 -7.97 13.91 20.97
N ASP A 96 -8.02 14.10 22.28
CA ASP A 96 -7.12 13.49 23.29
C ASP A 96 -7.38 11.97 23.49
N GLY A 97 -7.93 11.30 22.47
CA GLY A 97 -8.51 9.96 22.58
C GLY A 97 -7.66 8.80 22.04
N SER A 98 -6.61 9.07 21.27
CA SER A 98 -5.80 8.01 20.65
C SER A 98 -4.92 7.27 21.66
N HIS A 99 -4.57 7.92 22.79
CA HIS A 99 -3.79 7.32 23.87
C HIS A 99 -4.54 6.22 24.63
N LEU A 100 -5.88 6.18 24.55
CA LEU A 100 -6.72 5.17 25.19
C LEU A 100 -6.46 3.75 24.69
N TYR A 101 -5.89 3.62 23.48
CA TYR A 101 -5.59 2.34 22.84
C TYR A 101 -4.12 1.91 23.00
N GLY A 102 -3.37 2.56 23.89
CA GLY A 102 -1.97 2.25 24.15
C GLY A 102 -0.99 3.01 23.26
N THR A 103 0.26 3.10 23.74
CA THR A 103 1.36 3.78 23.04
C THR A 103 2.54 2.83 22.88
N GLU A 104 3.29 3.00 21.79
CA GLU A 104 4.35 2.09 21.40
C GLU A 104 5.61 2.83 20.94
N GLY A 105 6.77 2.22 21.14
CA GLY A 105 8.07 2.81 20.80
C GLY A 105 8.25 3.05 19.28
N ILE A 106 9.21 3.89 18.90
CA ILE A 106 9.51 4.22 17.48
C ILE A 106 9.77 2.98 16.61
N LEU A 107 10.38 1.94 17.19
CA LEU A 107 10.72 0.71 16.48
C LEU A 107 9.52 -0.22 16.18
N PHE A 108 8.32 0.11 16.67
CA PHE A 108 7.11 -0.72 16.49
C PHE A 108 6.85 -1.06 15.02
N TYR A 109 6.87 -0.06 14.13
CA TYR A 109 6.61 -0.30 12.71
C TYR A 109 7.74 -1.03 12.00
N PHE A 110 8.99 -0.87 12.44
CA PHE A 110 10.12 -1.64 11.91
C PHE A 110 10.01 -3.12 12.29
N ARG A 111 9.67 -3.42 13.54
CA ARG A 111 9.44 -4.81 14.01
C ARG A 111 8.27 -5.45 13.26
N ASN A 112 7.17 -4.73 13.11
CA ASN A 112 6.00 -5.23 12.37
C ASN A 112 6.27 -5.39 10.86
N GLY A 113 6.96 -4.43 10.24
CA GLY A 113 7.38 -4.51 8.84
C GLY A 113 8.26 -5.72 8.59
N PHE A 114 9.26 -5.95 9.44
CA PHE A 114 10.13 -7.13 9.35
C PHE A 114 9.38 -8.43 9.63
N ASN A 115 8.48 -8.47 10.61
CA ASN A 115 7.67 -9.66 10.87
C ASN A 115 6.83 -10.02 9.64
N ASN A 116 6.10 -9.05 9.07
CA ASN A 116 5.18 -9.27 7.96
C ASN A 116 5.88 -9.58 6.63
N PHE A 117 6.91 -8.82 6.26
CA PHE A 117 7.57 -8.90 4.95
C PHE A 117 8.93 -9.59 4.96
N LYS A 118 9.49 -9.89 6.14
CA LYS A 118 10.79 -10.56 6.31
C LYS A 118 11.88 -9.89 5.47
N ILE A 119 12.53 -10.65 4.58
CA ILE A 119 13.59 -10.20 3.68
C ILE A 119 13.09 -9.07 2.76
N CYS A 120 11.82 -9.10 2.31
CA CYS A 120 11.28 -8.05 1.45
C CYS A 120 11.29 -6.68 2.13
N PHE A 121 11.10 -6.60 3.45
CA PHE A 121 11.17 -5.32 4.16
C PHE A 121 12.58 -4.74 4.11
N VAL A 122 13.59 -5.58 4.32
CA VAL A 122 15.00 -5.16 4.27
C VAL A 122 15.36 -4.68 2.87
N LEU A 123 14.95 -5.43 1.83
CA LEU A 123 15.15 -5.02 0.44
C LEU A 123 14.43 -3.70 0.13
N ALA A 124 13.21 -3.50 0.63
CA ALA A 124 12.47 -2.27 0.43
C ALA A 124 13.18 -1.05 1.03
N LEU A 125 13.77 -1.16 2.23
CA LEU A 125 14.56 -0.08 2.85
C LEU A 125 15.87 0.21 2.09
N LEU A 126 16.47 -0.81 1.46
CA LEU A 126 17.68 -0.65 0.65
C LEU A 126 17.43 0.08 -0.67
N PHE A 127 16.17 0.28 -1.08
CA PHE A 127 15.85 0.98 -2.33
C PHE A 127 16.49 2.36 -2.40
N LEU A 128 16.47 3.14 -1.30
CA LEU A 128 17.06 4.47 -1.29
C LEU A 128 18.59 4.45 -1.48
N ALA A 129 19.26 3.43 -0.93
CA ALA A 129 20.71 3.24 -1.11
C ALA A 129 21.08 2.79 -2.53
N ILE A 130 20.15 2.11 -3.22
CA ILE A 130 20.38 1.58 -4.56
C ILE A 130 19.99 2.58 -5.65
N LEU A 131 19.15 3.58 -5.34
CA LEU A 131 18.71 4.64 -6.23
C LEU A 131 19.78 5.20 -7.19
N PRO A 132 21.00 5.59 -6.75
CA PRO A 132 22.02 6.13 -7.66
C PRO A 132 22.55 5.13 -8.69
N PHE A 133 22.28 3.83 -8.51
CA PHE A 133 22.71 2.73 -9.37
C PHE A 133 21.61 2.26 -10.34
N ILE A 134 20.38 2.76 -10.22
CA ILE A 134 19.26 2.47 -11.12
C ILE A 134 19.35 3.44 -12.34
N LYS A 135 18.79 3.06 -13.51
CA LYS A 135 18.97 3.81 -14.78
C LYS A 135 18.07 5.05 -14.88
N LYS A 136 18.71 6.22 -15.03
CA LYS A 136 18.18 7.62 -15.10
C LYS A 136 16.74 7.92 -15.56
N LYS A 137 16.09 7.16 -16.46
CA LYS A 137 14.74 7.48 -16.97
C LYS A 137 13.60 6.80 -16.21
N CYS A 138 13.78 5.55 -15.78
CA CYS A 138 12.76 4.87 -14.96
C CYS A 138 12.85 5.27 -13.48
N ASP A 139 13.94 5.95 -13.08
CA ASP A 139 14.26 6.27 -11.68
C ASP A 139 13.24 7.22 -11.04
N LEU A 140 12.85 8.28 -11.75
CA LEU A 140 11.99 9.30 -11.17
C LEU A 140 10.56 8.80 -10.96
N ASP A 141 9.99 8.08 -11.92
CA ASP A 141 8.62 7.58 -11.79
C ASP A 141 8.51 6.48 -10.74
N LEU A 142 9.49 5.59 -10.67
CA LEU A 142 9.57 4.62 -9.58
C LEU A 142 9.80 5.28 -8.23
N PHE A 143 10.68 6.26 -8.16
CA PHE A 143 10.92 7.01 -6.93
C PHE A 143 9.65 7.70 -6.45
N VAL A 144 8.87 8.30 -7.34
CA VAL A 144 7.58 8.92 -7.00
C VAL A 144 6.60 7.89 -6.43
N VAL A 145 6.54 6.69 -6.99
CA VAL A 145 5.67 5.61 -6.50
C VAL A 145 6.14 5.03 -5.16
N ILE A 146 7.45 4.93 -4.92
CA ILE A 146 8.02 4.27 -3.73
C ILE A 146 8.27 5.25 -2.58
N SER A 147 8.59 6.51 -2.86
CA SER A 147 8.83 7.56 -1.87
C SER A 147 7.75 7.69 -0.77
N PRO A 148 6.44 7.50 -1.05
CA PRO A 148 5.42 7.63 -0.03
C PRO A 148 5.54 6.55 1.06
N MET A 149 6.16 5.40 0.77
CA MET A 149 6.48 4.38 1.78
C MET A 149 7.34 4.95 2.92
N TYR A 150 8.38 5.71 2.57
CA TYR A 150 9.30 6.30 3.55
C TYR A 150 8.65 7.45 4.32
N ILE A 151 7.94 8.32 3.59
CA ILE A 151 7.18 9.44 4.17
C ILE A 151 6.19 8.89 5.21
N TRP A 152 5.45 7.85 4.85
CA TRP A 152 4.49 7.20 5.71
C TRP A 152 5.12 6.54 6.94
N LEU A 153 6.21 5.79 6.76
CA LEU A 153 6.92 5.15 7.87
C LEU A 153 7.41 6.18 8.88
N ILE A 154 7.98 7.30 8.42
CA ILE A 154 8.43 8.39 9.30
C ILE A 154 7.22 9.01 10.00
N PHE A 155 6.21 9.44 9.24
CA PHE A 155 5.04 10.13 9.77
C PHE A 155 4.33 9.29 10.84
N MET A 156 4.07 8.02 10.56
CA MET A 156 3.41 7.12 11.50
C MET A 156 4.29 6.79 12.70
N SER A 157 5.61 6.63 12.52
CA SER A 157 6.51 6.33 13.65
C SER A 157 6.61 7.44 14.69
N LEU A 158 6.35 8.69 14.27
CA LEU A 158 6.30 9.85 15.15
C LEU A 158 5.00 9.90 15.98
N GLN A 159 3.92 9.26 15.55
CA GLN A 159 2.67 9.24 16.29
C GLN A 159 2.80 8.36 17.55
N PRO A 160 2.34 8.80 18.74
CA PRO A 160 2.41 8.00 19.96
C PRO A 160 1.58 6.71 19.91
N HIS A 161 0.38 6.80 19.33
CA HIS A 161 -0.51 5.66 19.13
C HIS A 161 -0.17 4.95 17.81
N LYS A 162 -0.02 3.62 17.88
CA LYS A 162 0.43 2.80 16.75
C LYS A 162 -0.34 1.51 16.68
N GLU A 163 -0.68 1.12 15.46
CA GLU A 163 -1.34 -0.15 15.17
C GLU A 163 -0.81 -0.72 13.87
N GLU A 164 -0.70 -2.05 13.78
CA GLU A 164 -0.18 -2.69 12.56
C GLU A 164 -0.97 -2.32 11.31
N ARG A 165 -2.30 -2.13 11.45
CA ARG A 165 -3.21 -1.80 10.34
C ARG A 165 -2.92 -0.46 9.70
N PHE A 166 -2.25 0.45 10.40
CA PHE A 166 -1.86 1.74 9.84
C PHE A 166 -0.76 1.60 8.78
N LEU A 167 -0.05 0.48 8.70
CA LEU A 167 0.90 0.20 7.63
C LEU A 167 0.27 -0.34 6.35
N TYR A 168 -1.00 -0.76 6.40
CA TYR A 168 -1.67 -1.37 5.25
C TYR A 168 -1.51 -0.55 3.95
N PRO A 169 -1.71 0.78 3.92
CA PRO A 169 -1.57 1.56 2.69
C PRO A 169 -0.22 1.40 1.96
N ILE A 170 0.87 1.13 2.69
CA ILE A 170 2.23 1.06 2.12
C ILE A 170 2.75 -0.35 1.87
N TYR A 171 2.04 -1.39 2.29
CA TYR A 171 2.38 -2.78 2.00
C TYR A 171 2.62 -3.08 0.51
N PRO A 172 1.79 -2.57 -0.43
CA PRO A 172 2.07 -2.77 -1.85
C PRO A 172 3.36 -2.08 -2.29
N LEU A 173 3.67 -0.91 -1.72
CA LEU A 173 4.87 -0.14 -2.05
C LEU A 173 6.14 -0.83 -1.52
N ILE A 174 6.06 -1.51 -0.37
CA ILE A 174 7.14 -2.38 0.14
C ILE A 174 7.46 -3.48 -0.88
N CYS A 175 6.43 -4.15 -1.42
CA CYS A 175 6.61 -5.19 -2.44
C CYS A 175 7.26 -4.63 -3.72
N VAL A 176 6.79 -3.47 -4.19
CA VAL A 176 7.36 -2.82 -5.39
C VAL A 176 8.82 -2.43 -5.16
N ALA A 177 9.14 -1.80 -4.02
CA ALA A 177 10.51 -1.43 -3.68
C ALA A 177 11.44 -2.65 -3.60
N ALA A 178 10.99 -3.73 -2.94
CA ALA A 178 11.75 -4.96 -2.83
C ALA A 178 12.01 -5.62 -4.20
N ALA A 179 10.99 -5.66 -5.06
CA ALA A 179 11.11 -6.22 -6.41
C ALA A 179 12.12 -5.45 -7.25
N VAL A 180 12.12 -4.11 -7.15
CA VAL A 180 13.02 -3.24 -7.91
C VAL A 180 14.46 -3.40 -7.45
N VAL A 181 14.69 -3.50 -6.15
CA VAL A 181 16.02 -3.78 -5.60
C VAL A 181 16.53 -5.14 -6.06
N LEU A 182 15.68 -6.16 -5.99
CA LEU A 182 16.02 -7.52 -6.39
C LEU A 182 16.35 -7.60 -7.89
N GLU A 183 15.60 -6.90 -8.74
CA GLU A 183 15.81 -6.86 -10.19
C GLU A 183 17.03 -6.02 -10.60
N SER A 184 17.34 -4.97 -9.85
CA SER A 184 18.47 -4.09 -10.16
C SER A 184 19.83 -4.74 -9.87
N PHE A 185 19.86 -5.82 -9.08
CA PHE A 185 21.09 -6.44 -8.59
C PHE A 185 22.01 -6.97 -9.70
N PRO A 186 21.55 -7.74 -10.70
CA PRO A 186 22.42 -8.19 -11.80
C PRO A 186 22.79 -7.05 -12.75
N GLY A 187 21.93 -6.04 -12.89
CA GLY A 187 22.15 -4.87 -13.75
C GLY A 187 23.36 -4.03 -13.34
N ARG A 188 23.76 -4.07 -12.05
CA ARG A 188 24.97 -3.42 -11.53
C ARG A 188 26.26 -3.93 -12.16
N PHE A 189 26.33 -5.24 -12.43
CA PHE A 189 27.53 -5.89 -12.95
C PHE A 189 27.57 -5.92 -14.47
N ARG A 190 26.52 -5.43 -15.13
CA ARG A 190 26.44 -5.39 -16.59
C ARG A 190 27.14 -4.16 -17.12
N ASP A 191 28.27 -4.39 -17.78
CA ASP A 191 28.97 -3.33 -18.47
C ASP A 191 28.14 -2.83 -19.67
N LYS A 192 28.17 -1.52 -19.94
CA LYS A 192 27.31 -0.91 -20.98
C LYS A 192 27.65 -1.37 -22.40
N TYR A 193 28.87 -1.88 -22.58
CA TYR A 193 29.43 -2.25 -23.89
C TYR A 193 29.71 -3.75 -24.04
N ALA A 194 29.43 -4.57 -23.02
CA ALA A 194 29.66 -6.01 -23.08
C ALA A 194 28.48 -6.73 -23.74
N THR A 195 28.78 -7.52 -24.78
CA THR A 195 27.81 -8.34 -25.52
C THR A 195 27.55 -9.69 -24.82
N GLU A 196 28.54 -10.18 -24.06
CA GLU A 196 28.45 -11.44 -23.31
C GLU A 196 28.29 -11.21 -21.81
N ASP A 197 27.52 -12.08 -21.16
CA ASP A 197 27.38 -12.06 -19.71
C ASP A 197 28.68 -12.57 -19.07
N SER A 198 29.36 -11.71 -18.31
CA SER A 198 30.48 -12.12 -17.47
C SER A 198 30.03 -13.10 -16.39
N ALA A 199 30.95 -13.94 -15.88
CA ALA A 199 30.68 -14.89 -14.80
C ALA A 199 29.99 -14.23 -13.58
N MET A 200 30.34 -12.97 -13.28
CA MET A 200 29.73 -12.18 -12.21
C MET A 200 28.24 -11.90 -12.43
N ILE A 201 27.82 -11.66 -13.68
CA ILE A 201 26.41 -11.42 -14.02
C ILE A 201 25.61 -12.73 -13.87
N ILE A 202 26.19 -13.85 -14.29
CA ILE A 202 25.58 -15.19 -14.14
C ILE A 202 25.37 -15.50 -12.65
N VAL A 203 26.41 -15.31 -11.83
CA VAL A 203 26.33 -15.48 -10.36
C VAL A 203 25.26 -14.55 -9.77
N ALA A 204 25.22 -13.28 -10.18
CA ALA A 204 24.21 -12.33 -9.70
C ALA A 204 22.77 -12.73 -10.11
N LYS A 205 22.56 -13.26 -11.31
CA LYS A 205 21.27 -13.78 -11.78
C LYS A 205 20.83 -15.01 -10.97
N VAL A 206 21.75 -15.94 -10.70
CA VAL A 206 21.51 -17.13 -9.87
C VAL A 206 21.17 -16.71 -8.44
N LEU A 207 21.95 -15.80 -7.85
CA LEU A 207 21.70 -15.29 -6.50
C LEU A 207 20.34 -14.59 -6.40
N ARG A 208 19.97 -13.75 -7.39
CA ARG A 208 18.64 -13.13 -7.47
C ARG A 208 17.53 -14.18 -7.46
N SER A 209 17.66 -15.23 -8.28
CA SER A 209 16.68 -16.33 -8.34
C SER A 209 16.59 -17.09 -7.01
N LEU A 210 17.73 -17.36 -6.38
CA LEU A 210 17.80 -18.03 -5.08
C LEU A 210 17.13 -17.20 -3.98
N VAL A 211 17.43 -15.89 -3.90
CA VAL A 211 16.79 -14.97 -2.94
C VAL A 211 15.29 -14.91 -3.17
N PHE A 212 14.84 -14.85 -4.42
CA PHE A 212 13.43 -14.89 -4.76
C PHE A 212 12.77 -16.20 -4.31
N GLY A 213 13.43 -17.34 -4.54
CA GLY A 213 12.98 -18.65 -4.05
C GLY A 213 12.83 -18.71 -2.53
N ILE A 214 13.81 -18.19 -1.78
CA ILE A 214 13.73 -18.11 -0.31
C ILE A 214 12.55 -17.25 0.13
N ILE A 215 12.32 -16.09 -0.50
CA ILE A 215 11.18 -15.21 -0.20
C ILE A 215 9.85 -15.95 -0.41
N LEU A 216 9.71 -16.68 -1.52
CA LEU A 216 8.50 -17.45 -1.81
C LEU A 216 8.29 -18.58 -0.81
N CYS A 217 9.32 -19.37 -0.51
CA CYS A 217 9.23 -20.43 0.50
C CYS A 217 8.85 -19.88 1.88
N ALA A 218 9.48 -18.79 2.30
CA ALA A 218 9.21 -18.16 3.59
C ALA A 218 7.79 -17.55 3.67
N SER A 219 7.29 -17.03 2.55
CA SER A 219 5.92 -16.48 2.44
C SER A 219 4.89 -17.61 2.46
N HIS A 220 5.12 -18.68 1.70
CA HIS A 220 4.23 -19.84 1.64
C HIS A 220 4.18 -20.57 2.99
N SER A 221 5.33 -20.75 3.65
CA SER A 221 5.41 -21.31 5.00
C SER A 221 4.60 -20.50 6.02
N ARG A 222 4.66 -19.16 5.95
CA ARG A 222 3.85 -18.28 6.82
C ARG A 222 2.36 -18.45 6.54
N THR A 223 1.94 -18.39 5.27
CA THR A 223 0.53 -18.57 4.90
C THR A 223 0.02 -19.94 5.34
N PHE A 224 0.81 -21.00 5.12
CA PHE A 224 0.49 -22.36 5.56
C PHE A 224 0.33 -22.43 7.08
N SER A 225 1.25 -21.84 7.85
CA SER A 225 1.17 -21.78 9.32
C SER A 225 -0.05 -21.00 9.81
N MET A 226 -0.43 -19.90 9.17
CA MET A 226 -1.64 -19.13 9.53
C MET A 226 -2.90 -19.94 9.25
N LEU A 227 -2.97 -20.64 8.12
CA LEU A 227 -4.11 -21.47 7.76
C LEU A 227 -4.27 -22.68 8.69
N HIS A 228 -3.18 -23.29 9.16
CA HIS A 228 -3.28 -24.46 10.04
C HIS A 228 -3.33 -24.10 11.53
N GLY A 229 -2.58 -23.08 11.95
CA GLY A 229 -2.48 -22.67 13.35
C GLY A 229 -3.55 -21.68 13.80
N TYR A 230 -4.17 -20.94 12.87
CA TYR A 230 -5.12 -19.85 13.19
C TYR A 230 -6.41 -19.89 12.34
N SER A 231 -6.79 -21.05 11.78
CA SER A 231 -8.04 -21.21 11.01
C SER A 231 -9.31 -21.20 11.85
N ALA A 232 -9.21 -21.18 13.18
CA ALA A 232 -10.37 -21.27 14.07
C ALA A 232 -11.49 -20.27 13.70
N SER A 233 -11.15 -19.02 13.41
CA SER A 233 -12.14 -18.00 13.01
C SER A 233 -12.81 -18.32 11.68
N GLN A 234 -12.08 -18.84 10.70
CA GLN A 234 -12.62 -19.25 9.40
C GLN A 234 -13.54 -20.47 9.53
N CYS A 235 -13.18 -21.42 10.42
CA CYS A 235 -13.98 -22.60 10.71
C CYS A 235 -15.28 -22.28 11.46
N VAL A 236 -15.31 -21.23 12.30
CA VAL A 236 -16.54 -20.80 12.99
C VAL A 236 -17.61 -20.34 12.00
N PHE A 237 -17.23 -19.51 11.02
CA PHE A 237 -18.19 -19.02 10.02
C PHE A 237 -18.69 -20.13 9.08
N SER A 238 -17.83 -21.07 8.69
CA SER A 238 -18.26 -22.24 7.90
C SER A 238 -19.19 -23.16 8.70
N GLY A 239 -18.94 -23.32 10.00
CA GLY A 239 -19.82 -24.02 10.94
C GLY A 239 -21.22 -23.41 10.97
N LEU A 240 -21.34 -22.10 11.17
CA LEU A 240 -22.61 -21.34 11.23
C LEU A 240 -23.46 -21.50 9.97
N HIS A 241 -22.85 -21.45 8.77
CA HIS A 241 -23.57 -21.68 7.52
C HIS A 241 -24.11 -23.11 7.39
N THR A 242 -23.37 -24.08 7.93
CA THR A 242 -23.74 -25.51 7.88
C THR A 242 -24.85 -25.83 8.88
N THR A 243 -24.84 -25.23 10.08
CA THR A 243 -25.91 -25.39 11.07
C THR A 243 -27.23 -24.82 10.54
N LYS A 244 -27.20 -23.62 9.93
CA LYS A 244 -28.40 -22.96 9.38
C LYS A 244 -29.06 -23.75 8.24
N LYS A 245 -28.27 -24.45 7.42
CA LYS A 245 -28.79 -25.39 6.41
C LYS A 245 -29.46 -26.60 7.07
N ARG A 246 -28.85 -27.21 8.10
CA ARG A 246 -29.45 -28.36 8.78
C ARG A 246 -30.81 -28.04 9.42
N THR A 247 -30.97 -26.88 10.07
CA THR A 247 -32.25 -26.49 10.68
C THR A 247 -33.34 -26.21 9.66
N LEU A 248 -32.99 -25.78 8.44
CA LEU A 248 -33.97 -25.56 7.36
C LEU A 248 -34.47 -26.86 6.71
N TYR A 249 -33.67 -27.94 6.74
CA TYR A 249 -34.03 -29.24 6.17
C TYR A 249 -34.57 -30.25 7.20
N SER A 250 -34.45 -29.97 8.50
CA SER A 250 -35.01 -30.83 9.58
C SER A 250 -36.37 -30.34 10.11
N GLY A 251 -36.96 -29.32 9.48
CA GLY A 251 -38.27 -28.75 9.82
C GLY A 251 -39.38 -29.08 8.78
N LEU A 252 -39.12 -30.03 7.89
CA LEU A 252 -40.07 -30.68 6.98
C LEU A 252 -40.17 -32.15 7.39
#